data_AF-A0A2L0HZL7-F1
#
_entry.id   AF-A0A2L0HZL7-F1
#
_cell.length_a   1.000
_cell.length_b   1.000
_cell.length_c   1.000
_cell.angle_alpha   90.00
_cell.angle_beta   90.00
_cell.angle_gamma   90.00
#
_symmetry.space_group_name_H-M   'P 1'
#
loop_
_entity.id
_entity.type
_entity.pdbx_description
1 polymer ?
#
loop_
_entity_poly.entity_id
_entity_poly.type
_entity_poly.pdbx_seq_one_letter_code
_entity_poly.pdbx_strand_id
1 'polypeptide(L)'
;MRKTEVYQIRLDSQEKKQAFAVFKQLGITPAQAVRLFFKQVVLTKSIPFSIENQNINLEQLIKLRRLKQEQKTAAVTHESNDSSNSIQHNDEFLIDDDHLDLFEELNAILGEGDKN
;
A
#
# COMPACT_ATOMS: atom_id res chain seq x y z
N MET A 1 -15.67 -35.99 6.04
CA MET A 1 -14.36 -35.46 6.50
C MET A 1 -14.00 -34.23 5.65
N ARG A 2 -13.43 -33.17 6.23
CA ARG A 2 -12.93 -32.03 5.42
C ARG A 2 -11.58 -32.42 4.80
N LYS A 3 -11.35 -32.03 3.54
CA LYS A 3 -10.05 -32.23 2.87
C LYS A 3 -8.99 -31.37 3.56
N THR A 4 -7.81 -31.94 3.82
CA THR A 4 -6.67 -31.24 4.41
C THR A 4 -5.52 -31.21 3.41
N GLU A 5 -4.96 -30.03 3.20
CA GLU A 5 -3.80 -29.81 2.33
C GLU A 5 -2.59 -29.40 3.19
N VAL A 6 -1.37 -29.73 2.73
CA VAL A 6 -0.12 -29.37 3.41
C VAL A 6 0.49 -28.15 2.75
N TYR A 7 0.89 -27.17 3.55
CA TYR A 7 1.60 -25.98 3.10
C TYR A 7 3.00 -25.94 3.72
N GLN A 8 4.03 -25.77 2.89
CA GLN A 8 5.43 -25.71 3.32
C GLN A 8 5.97 -24.30 3.17
N ILE A 9 6.60 -23.77 4.22
CA ILE A 9 7.17 -22.42 4.26
C ILE A 9 8.67 -22.54 4.54
N ARG A 10 9.48 -21.85 3.73
CA ARG A 10 10.91 -21.67 4.00
C ARG A 10 11.09 -20.44 4.89
N LEU A 11 11.90 -20.57 5.92
CA LEU A 11 12.19 -19.51 6.89
C LEU A 11 13.70 -19.48 7.14
N ASP A 12 14.23 -18.31 7.45
CA ASP A 12 15.60 -18.21 7.94
C ASP A 12 15.74 -18.90 9.31
N SER A 13 16.94 -19.38 9.61
CA SER A 13 17.25 -20.10 10.85
C SER A 13 17.03 -19.22 12.10
N GLN A 14 17.40 -17.94 12.04
CA GLN A 14 17.21 -17.02 13.17
C GLN A 14 15.75 -16.63 13.33
N GLU A 15 15.09 -16.27 12.23
CA GLU A 15 13.66 -15.91 12.22
C GLU A 15 12.81 -17.05 12.81
N LYS A 16 13.07 -18.29 12.39
CA LYS A 16 12.41 -19.48 12.93
C LYS A 16 12.59 -19.60 14.44
N LYS A 17 13.81 -19.44 14.96
CA LYS A 17 14.07 -19.56 16.40
C LYS A 17 13.33 -18.49 17.19
N GLN A 18 13.36 -17.24 16.72
CA GLN A 18 12.70 -16.11 17.37
C GLN A 18 11.17 -16.27 17.37
N ALA A 19 10.57 -16.55 16.21
CA ALA A 19 9.12 -16.74 16.11
C ALA A 19 8.62 -17.91 16.99
N PHE A 20 9.36 -19.01 17.03
CA PHE A 20 8.98 -20.18 17.84
C PHE A 20 9.07 -19.90 19.35
N ALA A 21 10.03 -19.08 19.79
CA ALA A 21 10.12 -18.66 21.17
C ALA A 21 8.90 -17.82 21.58
N VAL A 22 8.49 -16.88 20.72
CA VAL A 22 7.30 -16.04 20.94
C VAL A 22 6.03 -16.89 20.96
N PHE A 23 5.84 -17.80 20.00
CA PHE A 23 4.67 -18.69 20.00
C PHE A 23 4.60 -19.58 21.24
N LYS A 24 5.75 -20.08 21.72
CA LYS A 24 5.82 -20.85 22.96
C LYS A 24 5.40 -20.02 24.17
N GLN A 25 5.82 -18.77 24.26
CA GLN A 25 5.40 -17.85 25.32
C GLN A 25 3.90 -17.56 25.28
N LEU A 26 3.32 -17.44 24.08
CA LEU A 26 1.88 -17.27 23.87
C LEU A 26 1.06 -18.56 24.05
N GLY A 27 1.71 -19.71 24.27
CA GLY A 27 1.04 -20.99 24.44
C GLY A 27 0.39 -21.54 23.17
N ILE A 28 0.82 -21.09 21.99
CA ILE A 28 0.27 -21.54 20.70
C ILE A 28 1.34 -22.26 19.88
N THR A 29 0.89 -23.22 19.07
CA THR A 29 1.77 -23.89 18.11
C THR A 29 1.91 -23.03 16.84
N PRO A 30 3.04 -23.12 16.12
CA PRO A 30 3.21 -22.41 14.85
C PRO A 30 2.09 -22.72 13.84
N ALA A 31 1.64 -23.98 13.79
CA ALA A 31 0.54 -24.38 12.92
C ALA A 31 -0.79 -23.69 13.28
N GLN A 32 -1.07 -23.47 14.57
CA GLN A 32 -2.23 -22.71 15.02
C GLN A 32 -2.11 -21.23 14.63
N ALA A 33 -0.93 -20.62 14.82
CA ALA A 33 -0.68 -19.23 14.45
C ALA A 33 -0.89 -18.99 12.95
N VAL A 34 -0.29 -19.83 12.11
CA VAL A 34 -0.45 -19.75 10.63
C VAL A 34 -1.91 -20.00 10.21
N ARG A 35 -2.61 -20.94 10.86
CA ARG A 35 -4.03 -21.17 10.60
C ARG A 35 -4.89 -19.96 10.99
N LEU A 36 -4.56 -19.30 12.10
CA LEU A 36 -5.26 -18.09 12.54
C LEU A 36 -5.05 -16.94 11.54
N PHE A 37 -3.82 -16.77 11.05
CA PHE A 37 -3.51 -15.83 9.97
C PHE A 37 -4.40 -16.06 8.74
N PHE A 38 -4.45 -17.29 8.21
CA PHE A 38 -5.29 -17.57 7.03
C PHE A 38 -6.78 -17.35 7.29
N LYS A 39 -7.28 -17.68 8.48
CA LYS A 39 -8.67 -17.38 8.85
C LYS A 39 -8.94 -15.88 8.80
N GLN A 40 -8.03 -15.07 9.32
CA GLN A 40 -8.20 -13.62 9.34
C GLN A 40 -8.17 -13.06 7.91
N VAL A 41 -7.22 -13.49 7.06
CA VAL A 41 -7.17 -13.10 5.65
C VAL A 41 -8.48 -13.42 4.92
N VAL A 42 -9.04 -14.62 5.15
CA VAL A 42 -10.30 -15.03 4.52
C VAL A 42 -11.49 -14.20 5.03
N LEU A 43 -11.48 -13.82 6.31
CA LEU A 43 -12.54 -13.07 6.96
C LEU A 43 -12.54 -11.59 6.55
N THR A 44 -11.38 -10.93 6.56
CA THR A 44 -11.27 -9.49 6.27
C THR A 44 -11.01 -9.18 4.80
N LYS A 45 -10.67 -10.21 4.00
CA LYS A 45 -10.21 -10.03 2.60
C LYS A 45 -8.99 -9.11 2.50
N SER A 46 -8.17 -9.08 3.54
CA SER A 46 -7.00 -8.20 3.66
C SER A 46 -5.88 -8.87 4.46
N ILE A 47 -4.69 -8.30 4.43
CA ILE A 47 -3.57 -8.75 5.25
C ILE A 47 -3.81 -8.33 6.72
N PRO A 48 -3.71 -9.25 7.70
CA PRO A 48 -4.11 -9.03 9.08
C PRO A 48 -3.05 -8.32 9.92
N PHE A 49 -2.36 -7.36 9.33
CA PHE A 49 -1.45 -6.42 9.98
C PHE A 49 -1.30 -5.19 9.08
N SER A 50 -1.06 -4.04 9.69
CA SER A 50 -0.77 -2.82 8.95
C SER A 50 0.55 -2.99 8.20
N ILE A 51 0.54 -2.77 6.88
CA ILE A 51 1.76 -2.76 6.08
C ILE A 51 2.32 -1.35 6.17
N GLU A 52 3.14 -1.11 7.19
CA GLU A 52 3.90 0.13 7.30
C GLU A 52 5.10 0.03 6.38
N ASN A 53 5.08 0.80 5.30
CA ASN A 53 6.24 0.96 4.44
C ASN A 53 7.25 1.79 5.24
N GLN A 54 8.23 1.14 5.88
CA GLN A 54 9.20 1.76 6.79
C GLN A 54 10.04 2.90 6.17
N ASN A 55 9.80 3.25 4.90
CA ASN A 55 10.54 4.28 4.17
C ASN A 55 9.68 5.37 3.53
N ILE A 56 8.39 5.50 3.88
CA ILE A 56 7.61 6.64 3.39
C ILE A 56 6.77 7.20 4.52
N ASN A 57 7.31 8.24 5.16
CA ASN A 57 6.52 9.14 5.96
C ASN A 57 5.56 9.86 4.99
N LEU A 58 4.34 9.35 4.88
CA LEU A 58 3.31 9.82 3.94
C LEU A 58 3.09 11.34 4.07
N GLU A 59 3.24 11.88 5.28
CA GLU A 59 3.16 13.31 5.56
C GLU A 59 4.28 14.11 4.87
N GLN A 60 5.52 13.60 4.88
CA GLN A 60 6.64 14.20 4.15
C GLN A 60 6.44 14.12 2.64
N LEU A 61 5.88 13.03 2.11
CA LEU A 61 5.59 12.89 0.69
C LEU A 61 4.52 13.89 0.22
N ILE A 62 3.45 14.05 0.99
CA ILE A 62 2.39 15.05 0.72
C ILE A 62 2.99 16.47 0.76
N LYS A 63 3.85 16.75 1.75
CA LYS A 63 4.53 18.04 1.87
C LYS A 63 5.47 18.33 0.71
N LEU A 64 6.25 17.33 0.27
CA LEU A 64 7.12 17.42 -0.91
C LEU A 64 6.31 17.65 -2.19
N ARG A 65 5.17 16.96 -2.35
CA ARG A 65 4.26 17.15 -3.50
C ARG A 65 3.72 18.58 -3.55
N ARG A 66 3.24 19.12 -2.43
CA ARG A 66 2.77 20.51 -2.32
C ARG A 66 3.89 21.51 -2.65
N LEU A 67 5.08 21.32 -2.09
CA LEU A 67 6.23 22.19 -2.36
C LEU A 67 6.62 22.18 -3.84
N LYS A 68 6.56 21.01 -4.49
CA LYS A 68 6.85 20.87 -5.93
C LYS A 68 5.74 21.47 -6.81
N GLN A 69 4.49 21.45 -6.37
CA GLN A 69 3.34 22.05 -7.07
C GLN A 69 3.35 23.59 -6.97
N GLU A 70 3.75 24.14 -5.83
CA GLU A 70 3.95 25.58 -5.61
C GLU A 70 5.10 26.13 -6.48
N GLN A 71 6.18 25.36 -6.64
CA GLN A 71 7.28 25.73 -7.54
C GLN A 71 6.89 25.61 -9.02
N LYS A 72 6.01 24.66 -9.38
CA LYS A 72 5.50 24.51 -10.75
C LYS A 72 4.49 25.60 -11.12
N THR A 73 3.69 26.09 -10.17
CA THR A 73 2.72 27.18 -10.41
C THR A 73 3.37 28.56 -10.49
N ALA A 74 4.48 28.80 -9.78
CA ALA A 74 5.25 30.05 -9.92
C ALA A 74 5.97 30.20 -11.28
N ALA A 75 6.22 29.09 -11.98
CA ALA A 75 6.91 29.09 -13.28
C ALA A 75 5.98 29.29 -14.49
N VAL A 76 4.65 29.33 -14.32
CA VAL A 76 3.65 29.37 -15.43
C VAL A 76 3.02 30.76 -15.63
N THR A 77 3.42 31.78 -14.87
CA THR A 77 2.81 33.13 -14.96
C THR A 77 3.28 34.02 -16.13
N HIS A 78 3.83 33.44 -17.20
CA HIS A 78 3.99 34.12 -18.48
C HIS A 78 3.64 33.16 -19.62
N GLU A 79 2.36 33.11 -20.00
CA GLU A 79 1.88 33.57 -21.31
C GLU A 79 0.39 33.21 -21.53
N SER A 80 -0.40 34.25 -21.85
CA SER A 80 -1.59 34.26 -22.72
C SER A 80 -2.98 33.81 -22.21
N ASN A 81 -3.85 34.84 -22.10
CA ASN A 81 -5.32 34.89 -22.34
C ASN A 81 -5.96 33.72 -23.12
N ASP A 82 -7.15 33.24 -22.71
CA ASP A 82 -8.45 33.74 -23.19
C ASP A 82 -9.64 33.02 -22.49
N SER A 83 -10.71 33.80 -22.36
CA SER A 83 -12.07 33.64 -21.87
C SER A 83 -12.75 32.25 -22.01
N SER A 84 -13.50 31.81 -20.99
CA SER A 84 -14.98 31.93 -20.91
C SER A 84 -15.70 30.85 -20.04
N ASN A 85 -16.48 31.37 -19.08
CA ASN A 85 -17.81 30.97 -18.59
C ASN A 85 -18.12 29.63 -17.87
N SER A 86 -18.46 29.78 -16.58
CA SER A 86 -19.42 29.10 -15.68
C SER A 86 -19.95 27.67 -15.94
N ILE A 87 -20.03 26.86 -14.86
CA ILE A 87 -21.27 26.33 -14.24
C ILE A 87 -20.94 25.60 -12.91
N GLN A 88 -21.83 25.76 -11.94
CA GLN A 88 -21.83 25.24 -10.57
C GLN A 88 -22.27 23.76 -10.47
N HIS A 89 -21.96 23.16 -9.32
CA HIS A 89 -22.71 22.12 -8.59
C HIS A 89 -22.23 20.64 -8.59
N ASN A 90 -22.05 20.17 -7.35
CA ASN A 90 -22.17 18.80 -6.81
C ASN A 90 -20.89 17.94 -6.76
N ASP A 91 -20.10 18.07 -5.69
CA ASP A 91 -19.17 17.03 -5.24
C ASP A 91 -19.97 15.89 -4.56
N GLU A 92 -20.61 15.10 -5.40
CA GLU A 92 -20.71 13.66 -5.22
C GLU A 92 -19.27 13.10 -5.24
N PHE A 93 -18.98 12.02 -4.50
CA PHE A 93 -17.66 11.39 -4.47
C PHE A 93 -17.20 11.01 -5.90
N LEU A 94 -16.52 11.93 -6.57
CA LEU A 94 -15.86 11.69 -7.84
C LEU A 94 -14.57 10.94 -7.51
N ILE A 95 -14.60 9.65 -7.84
CA ILE A 95 -13.40 8.83 -7.96
C ILE A 95 -12.67 9.40 -9.19
N ASP A 96 -11.89 10.47 -8.98
CA ASP A 96 -11.08 11.04 -10.05
C ASP A 96 -10.03 10.01 -10.48
N ASP A 97 -9.87 9.89 -11.80
CA ASP A 97 -8.92 9.01 -12.50
C ASP A 97 -7.45 9.19 -12.05
N ASP A 98 -7.15 10.22 -11.26
CA ASP A 98 -5.85 10.54 -10.64
C ASP A 98 -5.30 9.45 -9.70
N HIS A 99 -6.10 8.45 -9.33
CA HIS A 99 -5.61 7.31 -8.55
C HIS A 99 -4.96 6.20 -9.38
N LEU A 100 -5.21 6.13 -10.69
CA LEU A 100 -4.53 5.17 -11.57
C LEU A 100 -3.06 5.55 -11.77
N ASP A 101 -2.81 6.85 -11.96
CA ASP A 101 -1.47 7.41 -12.16
C ASP A 101 -0.55 7.16 -10.96
N LEU A 102 -1.10 7.08 -9.74
CA LEU A 102 -0.30 6.84 -8.54
C LEU A 102 0.26 5.41 -8.50
N PHE A 103 -0.49 4.41 -8.96
CA PHE A 103 -0.01 3.03 -9.02
C PHE A 103 0.97 2.82 -10.18
N GLU A 104 0.74 3.46 -11.33
CA GLU A 104 1.69 3.46 -12.44
C GLU A 104 3.00 4.16 -12.07
N GLU A 105 2.93 5.32 -11.42
CA GLU A 105 4.09 6.06 -10.93
C GLU A 105 4.86 5.26 -9.87
N LEU A 106 4.16 4.56 -8.98
CA LEU A 106 4.79 3.65 -8.01
C LEU A 106 5.48 2.46 -8.69
N ASN A 107 4.83 1.81 -9.66
CA ASN A 107 5.43 0.70 -10.40
C ASN A 107 6.67 1.15 -11.21
N ALA A 108 6.64 2.38 -11.76
CA ALA A 108 7.77 2.99 -12.45
C ALA A 108 8.93 3.32 -11.49
N ILE A 109 8.64 3.81 -10.28
CA ILE A 109 9.64 4.11 -9.24
C ILE A 109 10.25 2.83 -8.63
N LEU A 110 9.45 1.77 -8.46
CA LEU A 110 9.88 0.49 -7.91
C LEU A 110 10.59 -0.41 -8.95
N GLY A 111 10.64 0.00 -10.22
CA GLY A 111 11.38 -0.72 -11.27
C GLY A 111 10.79 -2.08 -11.65
N GLU A 112 9.53 -2.35 -11.30
CA GLU A 112 8.82 -3.59 -11.67
C GLU A 112 8.04 -3.45 -13.00
N GLY A 113 8.39 -2.46 -13.83
CA GLY A 113 7.82 -2.28 -15.16
C GLY A 113 8.47 -3.09 -16.28
N ASP A 114 9.64 -3.72 -16.05
CA ASP A 114 10.38 -4.45 -17.09
C ASP A 114 10.76 -5.87 -16.65
N LYS A 115 9.81 -6.81 -16.77
CA LYS A 115 10.11 -8.22 -17.09
C LYS A 115 9.02 -8.79 -18.00
N ASN A 116 9.23 -8.62 -19.30
CA ASN A 116 8.82 -9.58 -20.33
C ASN A 116 9.45 -10.95 -20.07
#